data_AF-A0A0C1ZAN8-F1
#
_entry.id   AF-A0A0C1ZAN8-F1
#
_cell.length_a   1.000
_cell.length_b   1.000
_cell.length_c   1.000
_cell.angle_alpha   90.00
_cell.angle_beta   90.00
_cell.angle_gamma   90.00
#
_symmetry.space_group_name_H-M   'P 1'
#
loop_
_entity.id
_entity.type
_entity.pdbx_description
1 polymer ?
#
loop_
_entity_poly.entity_id
_entity_poly.type
_entity_poly.pdbx_seq_one_letter_code
_entity_poly.pdbx_strand_id
1 'polypeptide(L)'
;MQSRIRYSIKNEYDQKIEQLKVDFNFSIKKREEAALVTDLLAEWIGRPEDCKMLNKLLWEASLWLPDEEALEINKLLAHEGDITTKKMIIKVRKIIQGGETKVTADDLTSFANKSA
;
A
#
# COMPACT_ATOMS: atom_id res chain seq x y z
N MET A 1 39.29 -29.21 -10.47
CA MET A 1 39.30 -27.86 -9.85
C MET A 1 38.41 -26.86 -10.60
N GLN A 2 38.49 -26.76 -11.93
CA GLN A 2 37.65 -25.86 -12.73
C GLN A 2 36.13 -26.10 -12.60
N SER A 3 35.68 -27.35 -12.43
CA SER A 3 34.26 -27.69 -12.25
C SER A 3 33.67 -27.16 -10.94
N ARG A 4 34.44 -27.19 -9.84
CA ARG A 4 34.02 -26.64 -8.53
C ARG A 4 33.88 -25.12 -8.58
N ILE A 5 34.79 -24.44 -9.28
CA ILE A 5 34.74 -22.98 -9.47
C ILE A 5 33.53 -22.58 -10.31
N ARG A 6 33.29 -23.26 -11.45
CA ARG A 6 32.10 -22.99 -12.28
C ARG A 6 30.79 -23.26 -11.52
N TYR A 7 30.76 -24.30 -10.69
CA TYR A 7 29.61 -24.60 -9.85
C TYR A 7 29.38 -23.53 -8.78
N SER A 8 30.43 -23.08 -8.09
CA SER A 8 30.34 -22.00 -7.09
C SER A 8 29.80 -20.71 -7.72
N ILE A 9 30.35 -20.32 -8.86
CA ILE A 9 29.91 -19.13 -9.60
C ILE A 9 28.44 -19.26 -10.00
N LYS A 10 28.03 -20.42 -10.56
CA LYS A 10 26.64 -20.67 -10.91
C LYS A 10 25.71 -20.59 -9.69
N ASN A 11 26.08 -21.22 -8.58
CA ASN A 11 25.28 -21.21 -7.36
C ASN A 11 25.09 -19.78 -6.81
N GLU A 12 26.13 -18.94 -6.84
CA GLU A 12 26.01 -17.53 -6.45
C GLU A 12 25.03 -16.76 -7.36
N TYR A 13 25.09 -16.99 -8.67
CA TYR A 13 24.13 -16.40 -9.60
C TYR A 13 22.70 -16.90 -9.36
N ASP A 14 22.52 -18.22 -9.14
CA ASP A 14 21.22 -18.81 -8.88
C ASP A 14 20.61 -18.23 -7.58
N GLN A 15 21.41 -18.09 -6.51
CA GLN A 15 20.99 -17.42 -5.28
C GLN A 15 20.62 -15.95 -5.50
N LYS A 16 21.41 -15.22 -6.28
CA LYS A 16 21.14 -13.82 -6.58
C LYS A 16 19.88 -13.64 -7.41
N ILE A 17 19.63 -14.53 -8.38
CA ILE A 17 18.39 -14.55 -9.16
C ILE A 17 17.19 -14.81 -8.25
N GLU A 18 17.30 -15.75 -7.32
CA GLU A 18 16.22 -16.06 -6.40
C GLU A 18 15.91 -14.88 -5.47
N GLN A 19 16.94 -14.22 -4.93
CA GLN A 19 16.77 -13.00 -4.15
C GLN A 19 16.06 -11.90 -4.95
N LEU A 20 16.48 -11.67 -6.20
CA LEU A 20 15.85 -10.68 -7.08
C LEU A 20 14.37 -11.00 -7.36
N LYS A 21 14.00 -12.28 -7.50
CA LYS A 21 12.59 -12.68 -7.64
C LYS A 21 11.79 -12.40 -6.38
N VAL A 22 12.34 -12.69 -5.21
CA VAL A 22 11.68 -12.42 -3.92
C VAL A 22 11.44 -10.92 -3.75
N ASP A 23 12.47 -10.10 -4.00
CA ASP A 23 12.38 -8.65 -3.89
C ASP A 23 11.36 -8.07 -4.88
N PHE A 24 11.35 -8.60 -6.12
CA PHE A 24 10.40 -8.20 -7.14
C PHE A 24 8.96 -8.55 -6.76
N ASN A 25 8.71 -9.78 -6.30
CA ASN A 25 7.39 -10.20 -5.83
C ASN A 25 6.90 -9.36 -4.65
N PHE A 26 7.79 -9.03 -3.71
CA PHE A 26 7.45 -8.15 -2.60
C PHE A 26 7.09 -6.73 -3.08
N SER A 27 7.78 -6.22 -4.10
CA SER A 27 7.45 -4.93 -4.72
C SER A 27 6.09 -4.93 -5.42
N ILE A 28 5.70 -6.05 -6.05
CA ILE A 28 4.38 -6.21 -6.67
C ILE A 28 3.30 -6.19 -5.59
N LYS A 29 3.46 -7.01 -4.54
CA LYS A 29 2.51 -7.05 -3.42
C LYS A 29 2.28 -5.67 -2.82
N LYS A 30 3.35 -4.91 -2.55
CA LYS A 30 3.22 -3.53 -2.07
C LYS A 30 2.33 -2.64 -2.95
N ARG A 31 2.33 -2.84 -4.27
CA ARG A 31 1.47 -2.09 -5.20
C ARG A 31 0.03 -2.58 -5.21
N GLU A 32 -0.18 -3.88 -5.15
CA GLU A 32 -1.53 -4.48 -5.05
C GLU A 32 -2.23 -3.98 -3.79
N GLU A 33 -1.52 -3.99 -2.67
CA GLU A 33 -2.05 -3.49 -1.40
C GLU A 33 -2.28 -1.97 -1.40
N ALA A 34 -1.47 -1.21 -2.14
CA ALA A 34 -1.71 0.22 -2.35
C ALA A 34 -3.02 0.48 -3.09
N ALA A 35 -3.32 -0.35 -4.10
CA ALA A 35 -4.55 -0.27 -4.84
C ALA A 35 -5.74 -0.55 -3.91
N LEU A 36 -5.63 -1.56 -3.04
CA LEU A 36 -6.66 -1.88 -2.06
C LEU A 36 -7.00 -0.72 -1.12
N VAL A 37 -5.99 -0.04 -0.55
CA VAL A 37 -6.23 1.14 0.30
C VAL A 37 -6.82 2.29 -0.51
N THR A 38 -6.43 2.45 -1.78
CA THR A 38 -6.99 3.49 -2.65
C THR A 38 -8.46 3.21 -2.96
N ASP A 39 -8.81 1.96 -3.24
CA ASP A 39 -10.19 1.52 -3.48
C ASP A 39 -11.06 1.77 -2.24
N LEU A 40 -10.58 1.40 -1.05
CA LEU A 40 -11.25 1.68 0.22
C LEU A 40 -11.57 3.17 0.39
N LEU A 41 -10.56 4.02 0.18
CA LEU A 41 -10.69 5.47 0.37
C LEU A 41 -11.59 6.10 -0.70
N ALA A 42 -11.56 5.59 -1.94
CA ALA A 42 -12.43 6.03 -3.02
C ALA A 42 -13.89 5.67 -2.75
N GLU A 43 -14.16 4.41 -2.37
CA GLU A 43 -15.49 3.94 -1.98
C GLU A 43 -16.03 4.77 -0.81
N TRP A 44 -15.20 5.03 0.21
CA TRP A 44 -15.59 5.85 1.35
C TRP A 44 -16.01 7.28 0.96
N ILE A 45 -15.24 7.96 0.08
CA ILE A 45 -15.60 9.30 -0.43
C ILE A 45 -16.94 9.26 -1.18
N GLY A 46 -17.22 8.16 -1.88
CA GLY A 46 -18.45 7.95 -2.62
C GLY A 46 -19.72 7.83 -1.76
N ARG A 47 -19.60 7.73 -0.43
CA ARG A 47 -20.69 7.42 0.51
C ARG A 47 -21.40 6.12 0.10
N PRO A 48 -20.74 4.99 0.29
CA PRO A 48 -21.16 3.74 -0.31
C PRO A 48 -22.39 3.19 0.42
N GLU A 49 -23.29 2.58 -0.36
CA GLU A 49 -24.47 1.89 0.18
C GLU A 49 -24.12 0.47 0.65
N ASP A 50 -23.06 -0.13 0.08
CA ASP A 50 -22.61 -1.49 0.42
C ASP A 50 -21.58 -1.49 1.56
N CYS A 51 -22.09 -1.62 2.78
CA CYS A 51 -21.28 -1.75 3.99
C CYS A 51 -20.41 -3.02 4.00
N LYS A 52 -20.80 -4.09 3.30
CA LYS A 52 -20.03 -5.34 3.28
C LYS A 52 -18.74 -5.17 2.50
N MET A 53 -18.80 -4.50 1.35
CA MET A 53 -17.60 -4.20 0.57
C MET A 53 -16.62 -3.32 1.34
N LEU A 54 -17.11 -2.26 1.98
CA LEU A 54 -16.28 -1.40 2.84
C LEU A 54 -15.59 -2.17 3.97
N ASN A 55 -16.35 -3.00 4.70
CA ASN A 55 -15.78 -3.78 5.80
C ASN A 55 -14.69 -4.73 5.31
N LYS A 56 -14.91 -5.39 4.16
CA LYS A 56 -13.92 -6.26 3.55
C LYS A 56 -12.64 -5.49 3.24
N LEU A 57 -12.74 -4.37 2.52
CA LEU A 57 -11.60 -3.54 2.13
C LEU A 57 -10.85 -2.99 3.36
N LEU A 58 -11.57 -2.56 4.40
CA LEU A 58 -10.98 -2.07 5.65
C LEU A 58 -10.20 -3.16 6.38
N TRP A 59 -10.77 -4.36 6.50
CA TRP A 59 -10.11 -5.46 7.19
C TRP A 59 -8.90 -5.97 6.40
N GLU A 60 -9.01 -6.08 5.08
CA GLU A 60 -7.87 -6.41 4.23
C GLU A 60 -6.74 -5.38 4.37
N ALA A 61 -7.07 -4.08 4.33
CA ALA A 61 -6.10 -3.00 4.56
C ALA A 61 -5.46 -3.09 5.96
N SER A 62 -6.25 -3.38 7.00
CA SER A 62 -5.78 -3.45 8.39
C SER A 62 -4.83 -4.62 8.65
N LEU A 63 -4.93 -5.71 7.89
CA LEU A 63 -4.03 -6.86 8.02
C LEU A 63 -2.63 -6.58 7.48
N TRP A 64 -2.52 -5.63 6.55
CA TRP A 64 -1.26 -5.32 5.90
C TRP A 64 -0.62 -4.02 6.37
N LEU A 65 -1.41 -2.99 6.66
CA LEU A 65 -0.87 -1.73 7.13
C LEU A 65 -0.10 -1.93 8.46
N PRO A 66 1.01 -1.19 8.67
CA PRO A 66 1.65 -1.16 9.98
C PRO A 66 0.69 -0.61 11.05
N ASP A 67 0.96 -0.94 12.31
CA ASP A 67 0.05 -0.67 13.43
C ASP A 67 -0.43 0.79 13.50
N GLU A 68 0.47 1.76 13.30
CA GLU A 68 0.12 3.18 13.35
C GLU A 68 -0.87 3.56 12.25
N GLU A 69 -0.60 3.19 11.00
CA GLU A 69 -1.47 3.49 9.86
C GLU A 69 -2.79 2.71 9.93
N ALA A 70 -2.78 1.47 10.44
CA ALA A 70 -3.99 0.70 10.67
C ALA A 70 -4.91 1.38 11.70
N LEU A 71 -4.36 1.94 12.78
CA LEU A 71 -5.14 2.70 13.75
C LEU A 71 -5.67 4.01 13.16
N GLU A 72 -4.86 4.70 12.37
CA GLU A 72 -5.24 5.97 11.75
C GLU A 72 -6.31 5.83 10.66
N ILE A 73 -6.25 4.78 9.84
CA ILE A 73 -7.28 4.55 8.82
C ILE A 73 -8.63 4.21 9.46
N ASN A 74 -8.64 3.45 10.56
CA ASN A 74 -9.86 3.16 11.31
C ASN A 74 -10.46 4.44 11.90
N LYS A 75 -9.63 5.29 12.51
CA LYS A 75 -10.05 6.61 13.02
C LYS A 75 -10.61 7.50 11.91
N LEU A 76 -9.92 7.60 10.78
CA LEU A 76 -10.36 8.36 9.60
C LEU A 76 -11.76 7.93 9.13
N LEU A 77 -11.99 6.63 9.00
CA LEU A 77 -13.28 6.08 8.54
C LEU A 77 -14.38 6.16 9.63
N ALA A 78 -14.01 6.19 10.91
CA ALA A 78 -14.93 6.46 12.01
C ALA A 78 -15.28 7.97 12.15
N HIS A 79 -14.71 8.84 11.31
CA HIS A 79 -14.74 10.29 11.46
C HIS A 79 -14.13 10.78 12.80
N GLU A 80 -13.19 10.00 13.34
CA GLU A 80 -12.45 10.31 14.54
C GLU A 80 -11.04 10.84 14.18
N GLY A 81 -10.62 11.94 14.80
CA GLY A 81 -9.30 12.53 14.59
C GLY A 81 -9.16 13.46 13.38
N ASP A 82 -7.92 13.88 13.10
CA ASP A 82 -7.62 15.03 12.23
C ASP A 82 -6.97 14.65 10.88
N ILE A 83 -6.90 13.35 10.59
CA ILE A 83 -6.31 12.85 9.36
C ILE A 83 -7.35 12.95 8.25
N THR A 84 -6.92 13.41 7.10
CA THR A 84 -7.76 13.47 5.90
C THR A 84 -7.42 12.31 4.98
N THR A 85 -8.33 11.93 4.08
CA THR A 85 -8.11 10.91 3.05
C THR A 85 -6.80 11.14 2.29
N LYS A 86 -6.53 12.40 1.91
CA LYS A 86 -5.30 12.77 1.20
C LYS A 86 -4.04 12.57 2.05
N LYS A 87 -4.08 12.91 3.35
CA LYS A 87 -2.96 12.64 4.26
C LYS A 87 -2.71 11.13 4.41
N MET A 88 -3.78 10.32 4.47
CA MET A 88 -3.66 8.86 4.51
C MET A 88 -2.99 8.31 3.24
N ILE A 89 -3.37 8.81 2.06
CA ILE A 89 -2.73 8.44 0.78
C ILE A 89 -1.22 8.74 0.80
N ILE A 90 -0.81 9.88 1.36
CA ILE A 90 0.62 10.23 1.49
C ILE A 90 1.34 9.26 2.43
N LYS A 91 0.74 8.86 3.55
CA LYS A 91 1.34 7.86 4.46
C LYS A 91 1.54 6.52 3.76
N VAL A 92 0.51 6.01 3.10
CA VAL A 92 0.56 4.77 2.31
C VAL A 92 1.64 4.87 1.21
N ARG A 93 1.72 6.01 0.53
CA ARG A 93 2.77 6.29 -0.47
C ARG A 93 4.18 6.18 0.12
N LYS A 94 4.42 6.73 1.32
CA LYS A 94 5.73 6.63 2.00
C LYS A 94 6.11 5.18 2.31
N ILE A 95 5.16 4.35 2.75
CA ILE A 95 5.38 2.91 3.00
C ILE A 95 5.82 2.19 1.72
N ILE A 96 5.13 2.45 0.61
CA ILE A 96 5.40 1.81 -0.68
C ILE A 96 6.76 2.26 -1.24
N GLN A 97 7.04 3.55 -1.16
CA GLN A 97 8.29 4.14 -1.66
C GLN A 97 9.48 3.89 -0.74
N GLY A 98 9.25 3.43 0.50
CA GLY A 98 10.30 3.14 1.47
C GLY A 98 11.07 4.39 1.92
N GLY A 99 10.43 5.57 1.90
CA GLY A 99 11.11 6.82 2.21
C GLY A 99 10.24 8.06 2.11
N GLU A 100 10.89 9.20 2.35
CA GLU A 100 10.27 10.52 2.29
C GLU A 100 9.78 10.86 0.88
N THR A 101 8.69 11.63 0.81
CA THR A 101 8.04 12.01 -0.44
C THR A 101 7.89 13.52 -0.52
N LYS A 102 8.10 14.08 -1.71
CA LYS A 102 7.92 15.51 -1.97
C LYS A 102 6.45 15.88 -2.23
N VAL A 103 5.63 14.88 -2.54
CA VAL A 103 4.20 15.06 -2.81
C VAL A 103 3.49 15.27 -1.48
N THR A 104 2.74 16.35 -1.36
CA THR A 104 1.97 16.69 -0.17
C THR A 104 0.49 16.39 -0.40
N ALA A 105 -0.31 16.46 0.68
CA ALA A 105 -1.76 16.28 0.57
C ALA A 105 -2.42 17.33 -0.34
N ASP A 106 -1.83 18.52 -0.46
CA ASP A 106 -2.38 19.62 -1.28
C ASP A 106 -2.14 19.39 -2.79
N ASP A 107 -1.13 18.59 -3.15
CA ASP A 107 -0.83 18.21 -4.54
C ASP A 107 -1.80 17.14 -5.08
N LEU A 108 -2.59 16.50 -4.21
CA LEU A 108 -3.52 15.45 -4.60
C LEU A 108 -4.89 16.02 -4.97
N THR A 109 -5.42 15.62 -6.13
CA THR A 109 -6.78 15.98 -6.57
C THR A 109 -7.77 14.88 -6.21
N SER A 110 -8.95 15.26 -5.73
CA SER A 110 -10.07 14.36 -5.46
C SER A 110 -11.29 14.83 -6.23
N PHE A 111 -11.93 13.93 -6.98
CA PHE A 111 -13.19 14.21 -7.64
C PHE A 111 -14.32 13.84 -6.67
N ALA A 112 -14.88 14.82 -5.98
CA ALA A 112 -16.10 14.60 -5.20
C ALA A 112 -17.31 14.72 -6.15
N ASN A 113 -18.27 13.80 -6.05
CA ASN A 113 -19.58 14.02 -6.65
C ASN A 113 -20.15 15.31 -6.05
N LYS A 114 -20.43 16.31 -6.90
CA LYS A 114 -21.29 17.42 -6.52
C LYS A 114 -22.61 16.79 -6.09
N SER A 115 -22.92 16.85 -4.80
CA SER A 115 -24.27 16.62 -4.32
C SER A 115 -25.16 17.62 -5.08
N ALA A 116 -25.97 17.12 -6.00
CA ALA A 116 -27.08 17.87 -6.57
C ALA A 116 -28.21 17.94 -5.54
#